data_AF-Q20ZQ2-F1
#
_entry.id   AF-Q20ZQ2-F1
#
_cell.length_a   1.000
_cell.length_b   1.000
_cell.length_c   1.000
_cell.angle_alpha   90.00
_cell.angle_beta   90.00
_cell.angle_gamma   90.00
#
_symmetry.space_group_name_H-M   'P 1'
#
loop_
_entity.id
_entity.type
_entity.pdbx_description
1 polymer ?
#
loop_
_entity_poly.entity_id
_entity_poly.type
_entity_poly.pdbx_seq_one_letter_code
_entity_poly.pdbx_strand_id
1 'polypeptide(L)'
;MIRMTPSVRRAASPLLMVAGFVIWASAFVLLYAALSAGCAFGWNDVRVADLDLNRLILMAIWIGHLLLLVGLQIYCLLLPRLADDSTATFTRRIAIGSTAAALVATIWTGLVIPAVSPCL
;
A
#
# COMPACT_ATOMS: atom_id res chain seq x y z
N MET A 1 21.37 -7.36 10.84
CA MET A 1 21.49 -5.88 10.98
C MET A 1 22.31 -5.37 9.81
N ILE A 2 21.69 -4.96 8.70
CA ILE A 2 22.40 -4.54 7.48
C ILE A 2 22.89 -3.10 7.66
N ARG A 3 24.21 -2.91 7.76
CA ARG A 3 24.84 -1.59 7.92
C ARG A 3 24.90 -0.91 6.55
N MET A 4 23.83 -0.22 6.16
CA MET A 4 23.83 0.58 4.93
C MET A 4 24.80 1.77 5.06
N THR A 5 25.63 1.95 4.04
CA THR A 5 26.60 3.05 3.93
C THR A 5 25.89 4.43 3.91
N PRO A 6 26.55 5.50 4.39
CA PRO A 6 25.93 6.83 4.50
C PRO A 6 25.44 7.42 3.17
N SER A 7 26.01 7.01 2.03
CA SER A 7 25.52 7.40 0.69
C SER A 7 24.13 6.81 0.37
N VAL A 8 23.89 5.55 0.73
CA VAL A 8 22.60 4.86 0.54
C VAL A 8 21.50 5.48 1.42
N ARG A 9 21.83 5.94 2.63
CA ARG A 9 20.87 6.63 3.51
C ARG A 9 20.39 7.97 2.95
N ARG A 10 21.25 8.73 2.26
CA ARG A 10 20.85 10.01 1.63
C ARG A 10 19.88 9.80 0.48
N ALA A 11 20.12 8.79 -0.37
CA ALA A 11 19.21 8.45 -1.48
C ALA A 11 17.90 7.80 -1.01
N ALA A 12 17.90 7.08 0.12
CA ALA A 12 16.69 6.49 0.68
C ALA A 12 15.69 7.53 1.23
N SER A 13 16.16 8.73 1.60
CA SER A 13 15.33 9.78 2.18
C SER A 13 14.18 10.26 1.26
N PRO A 14 14.43 10.66 0.00
CA PRO A 14 13.36 11.03 -0.92
C PRO A 14 12.50 9.83 -1.34
N LEU A 15 13.08 8.63 -1.47
CA LEU A 15 12.31 7.42 -1.79
C LEU A 15 11.24 7.13 -0.72
N LEU A 16 11.57 7.27 0.57
CA LEU A 16 10.61 7.08 1.65
C LEU A 16 9.46 8.09 1.61
N MET A 17 9.68 9.31 1.13
CA MET A 17 8.61 10.32 1.02
C MET A 17 7.52 9.88 0.04
N VAL A 18 7.91 9.31 -1.10
CA VAL A 18 6.99 8.92 -2.18
C VAL A 18 6.51 7.48 -2.08
N ALA A 19 7.21 6.62 -1.33
CA ALA A 19 6.92 5.19 -1.22
C ALA A 19 5.45 4.91 -0.86
N GLY A 20 4.88 5.64 0.11
CA GLY A 20 3.47 5.48 0.49
C GLY A 20 2.51 5.69 -0.68
N PHE A 21 2.68 6.76 -1.44
CA PHE A 21 1.84 7.05 -2.61
C PHE A 21 2.10 6.10 -3.79
N VAL A 22 3.33 5.63 -3.97
CA VAL A 22 3.65 4.62 -5.00
C VAL A 22 2.94 3.30 -4.69
N ILE A 23 2.97 2.85 -3.43
CA ILE A 23 2.26 1.65 -2.98
C ILE A 23 0.74 1.83 -3.14
N TRP A 24 0.20 3.01 -2.79
CA TRP A 24 -1.21 3.30 -3.00
C TRP A 24 -1.60 3.27 -4.49
N ALA A 25 -0.80 3.90 -5.35
CA ALA A 25 -1.05 3.93 -6.79
C ALA A 25 -0.99 2.53 -7.41
N SER A 26 -0.02 1.69 -7.00
CA SER A 26 0.04 0.30 -7.46
C SER A 26 -1.17 -0.51 -6.97
N ALA A 27 -1.64 -0.28 -5.75
CA ALA A 27 -2.85 -0.92 -5.22
C ALA A 27 -4.05 -0.60 -6.11
N PHE A 28 -4.23 0.68 -6.44
CA PHE A 28 -5.34 1.14 -7.28
C PHE A 28 -5.30 0.51 -8.68
N VAL A 29 -4.13 0.51 -9.32
CA VAL A 29 -3.94 -0.10 -10.65
C VAL A 29 -4.22 -1.61 -10.62
N LEU A 30 -3.69 -2.32 -9.61
CA LEU A 30 -3.88 -3.77 -9.50
C LEU A 30 -5.33 -4.13 -9.21
N LEU A 31 -6.00 -3.39 -8.33
CA LEU A 31 -7.43 -3.61 -8.04
C LEU A 31 -8.28 -3.39 -9.28
N TYR A 32 -8.02 -2.31 -10.02
CA TYR A 32 -8.77 -2.02 -11.25
C TYR A 32 -8.50 -3.05 -12.35
N ALA A 33 -7.24 -3.43 -12.56
CA ALA A 33 -6.87 -4.46 -13.54
C ALA A 33 -7.47 -5.83 -13.19
N ALA A 34 -7.40 -6.24 -11.91
CA ALA A 34 -7.96 -7.49 -11.44
C ALA A 34 -9.50 -7.51 -11.56
N LEU A 35 -10.16 -6.38 -11.28
CA LEU A 35 -11.61 -6.24 -11.46
C LEU A 35 -12.00 -6.44 -12.93
N SER A 36 -11.38 -5.70 -13.85
CA SER A 36 -11.69 -5.79 -15.29
C SER A 36 -11.35 -7.17 -15.86
N ALA A 37 -10.19 -7.73 -15.50
CA ALA A 37 -9.80 -9.07 -15.92
C ALA A 37 -10.75 -10.12 -15.33
N GLY A 38 -11.09 -10.03 -14.05
CA GLY A 38 -11.98 -10.98 -13.38
C GLY A 38 -13.37 -11.03 -13.99
N CYS A 39 -13.92 -9.88 -14.41
CA CYS A 39 -15.19 -9.86 -15.12
C CYS A 39 -15.07 -10.35 -16.58
N ALA A 40 -13.98 -10.03 -17.29
CA ALA A 40 -13.78 -10.47 -18.67
C ALA A 40 -13.50 -11.99 -18.80
N PHE A 41 -12.80 -12.57 -17.83
CA PHE A 41 -12.41 -14.00 -17.83
C PHE A 41 -13.38 -14.88 -17.03
N GLY A 42 -14.49 -14.34 -16.50
CA GLY A 42 -15.50 -15.13 -15.79
C GLY A 42 -15.05 -15.64 -14.42
N TRP A 43 -14.09 -14.99 -13.75
CA TRP A 43 -13.67 -15.36 -12.39
C TRP A 43 -14.76 -15.15 -11.34
N ASN A 44 -15.84 -14.45 -11.71
CA ASN A 44 -17.04 -14.34 -10.89
C ASN A 44 -17.86 -15.64 -10.85
N ASP A 45 -17.75 -16.51 -11.86
CA ASP A 45 -18.50 -17.77 -11.92
C ASP A 45 -17.80 -18.90 -11.14
N VAL A 46 -16.51 -18.73 -10.85
CA VAL A 46 -15.72 -19.67 -10.05
C VAL A 46 -15.91 -19.36 -8.58
N ARG A 47 -16.69 -20.20 -7.89
CA ARG A 47 -16.95 -20.06 -6.45
C ARG A 47 -15.94 -20.89 -5.64
N VAL A 48 -15.33 -20.26 -4.65
CA VAL A 48 -14.50 -20.92 -3.64
C VAL A 48 -15.22 -20.79 -2.31
N ALA A 49 -15.81 -21.91 -1.84
CA ALA A 49 -16.81 -21.93 -0.77
C ALA A 49 -18.02 -21.03 -1.12
N ASP A 50 -18.27 -19.97 -0.35
CA ASP A 50 -19.36 -19.00 -0.58
C ASP A 50 -18.89 -17.68 -1.24
N LEU A 51 -17.60 -17.57 -1.56
CA LEU A 51 -17.00 -16.36 -2.10
C LEU A 51 -16.58 -16.56 -3.56
N ASP A 52 -16.85 -15.55 -4.39
CA ASP A 52 -16.41 -15.54 -5.78
C ASP A 52 -14.89 -15.36 -5.83
N LEU A 53 -14.22 -16.09 -6.72
CA LEU A 53 -12.76 -16.06 -6.85
C LEU A 53 -12.25 -14.62 -7.11
N ASN A 54 -13.00 -13.85 -7.91
CA ASN A 54 -12.69 -12.45 -8.15
C ASN A 54 -12.66 -11.62 -6.84
N ARG A 55 -13.65 -11.81 -5.97
CA ARG A 55 -13.72 -11.11 -4.67
C ARG A 55 -12.55 -11.49 -3.76
N LEU A 56 -12.15 -12.77 -3.76
CA LEU A 56 -10.98 -13.23 -3.01
C LEU A 56 -9.68 -12.58 -3.50
N ILE A 57 -9.48 -12.49 -4.82
CA ILE A 57 -8.30 -11.84 -5.41
C ILE A 57 -8.25 -10.35 -5.04
N LEU A 58 -9.38 -9.64 -5.17
CA LEU A 58 -9.47 -8.23 -4.81
C LEU A 58 -9.19 -8.00 -3.32
N MET A 59 -9.76 -8.84 -2.43
CA MET A 59 -9.47 -8.78 -1.00
C MET A 59 -8.00 -9.08 -0.70
N ALA A 60 -7.40 -10.07 -1.36
CA ALA A 60 -5.99 -10.41 -1.17
C ALA A 60 -5.05 -9.26 -1.58
N ILE A 61 -5.31 -8.62 -2.73
CA ILE A 61 -4.55 -7.44 -3.20
C ILE A 61 -4.69 -6.31 -2.19
N TRP A 62 -5.92 -6.02 -1.75
CA TRP A 62 -6.19 -4.93 -0.81
C TRP A 62 -5.53 -5.16 0.55
N ILE A 63 -5.71 -6.33 1.15
CA ILE A 63 -5.09 -6.70 2.44
C ILE A 63 -3.56 -6.68 2.31
N GLY A 64 -3.01 -7.21 1.21
CA GLY A 64 -1.57 -7.18 0.97
C GLY A 64 -0.99 -5.75 0.95
N HIS A 65 -1.67 -4.82 0.29
CA HIS A 65 -1.24 -3.41 0.27
C HIS A 65 -1.44 -2.71 1.62
N LEU A 66 -2.51 -3.02 2.37
CA LEU A 66 -2.68 -2.52 3.73
C LEU A 66 -1.54 -2.99 4.64
N LEU A 67 -1.18 -4.27 4.60
CA LEU A 67 -0.08 -4.81 5.38
C LEU A 67 1.25 -4.14 5.01
N LEU A 68 1.48 -3.89 3.72
CA LEU A 68 2.68 -3.20 3.24
C LEU A 68 2.74 -1.74 3.73
N LEU A 69 1.63 -1.00 3.67
CA LEU A 69 1.54 0.38 4.15
C LEU A 69 1.65 0.47 5.67
N VAL A 70 1.00 -0.42 6.41
CA VAL A 70 1.13 -0.50 7.88
C VAL A 70 2.58 -0.84 8.27
N GLY A 71 3.19 -1.81 7.58
CA GLY A 71 4.60 -2.16 7.77
C GLY A 71 5.54 -0.98 7.52
N LEU A 72 5.32 -0.25 6.41
CA LEU A 72 6.09 0.95 6.09
C LEU A 72 5.86 2.07 7.12
N GLN A 73 4.63 2.24 7.58
CA GLN A 73 4.27 3.25 8.59
C GLN A 73 4.97 2.96 9.92
N ILE A 74 4.94 1.70 10.37
CA ILE A 74 5.64 1.25 11.57
C ILE A 74 7.15 1.44 11.39
N TYR A 75 7.70 1.08 10.24
CA TYR A 75 9.12 1.27 9.93
C TYR A 75 9.55 2.75 10.04
N CYS A 76 8.77 3.67 9.46
CA CYS A 76 9.03 5.11 9.55
C CYS A 76 8.94 5.66 10.99
N LEU A 77 8.02 5.11 11.80
CA LEU A 77 7.86 5.50 13.21
C LEU A 77 9.01 4.99 14.07
N LEU A 78 9.45 3.74 13.87
CA LEU A 78 10.53 3.10 14.61
C LEU A 78 11.92 3.57 14.20
N LEU A 79 12.05 4.27 13.06
CA LEU A 79 13.34 4.81 12.62
C LEU A 79 13.92 5.75 13.69
N PRO A 80 15.12 5.45 14.23
CA PRO A 80 15.76 6.29 15.24
C PRO A 80 15.99 7.70 14.71
N ARG A 81 15.76 8.72 15.54
CA ARG A 81 16.12 10.11 15.21
C ARG A 81 17.64 10.16 15.07
N LEU A 82 18.14 10.37 13.85
CA LEU A 82 19.54 10.76 13.68
C LEU A 82 19.69 12.16 14.30
N ALA A 83 20.66 12.29 15.20
CA ALA A 83 20.91 13.52 15.92
C ALA A 83 21.18 14.69 14.95
N ASP A 84 20.54 15.83 15.25
CA ASP A 84 20.83 17.19 14.78
C ASP A 84 20.72 17.57 13.29
N ASP A 85 20.18 16.72 12.42
CA ASP A 85 19.92 17.10 11.02
C ASP A 85 18.44 17.53 10.82
N SER A 86 18.21 18.84 10.73
CA SER A 86 16.88 19.44 10.50
C SER A 86 16.22 18.88 9.22
N THR A 87 17.00 18.59 8.19
CA THR A 87 16.52 18.03 6.92
C THR A 87 15.99 16.61 7.12
N ALA A 88 16.68 15.79 7.91
CA ALA A 88 16.26 14.42 8.20
C ALA A 88 14.93 14.36 8.96
N THR A 89 14.71 15.31 9.88
CA THR A 89 13.44 15.39 10.63
C THR A 89 12.25 15.82 9.77
N PHE A 90 12.46 16.76 8.84
CA PHE A 90 11.44 17.17 7.87
C PHE A 90 11.06 16.01 6.94
N THR A 91 12.06 15.32 6.37
CA THR A 91 11.82 14.15 5.51
C THR A 91 11.04 13.06 6.21
N ARG A 92 11.38 12.78 7.47
CA ARG A 92 10.66 11.79 8.27
C ARG A 92 9.20 12.19 8.51
N ARG A 93 8.91 13.47 8.77
CA ARG A 93 7.52 13.95 8.92
C ARG A 93 6.73 13.81 7.63
N ILE A 94 7.31 14.17 6.49
CA ILE A 94 6.66 13.99 5.18
C ILE A 94 6.41 12.52 4.92
N ALA A 95 7.41 11.64 5.09
CA ALA A 95 7.26 10.22 4.85
C ALA A 95 6.16 9.58 5.74
N ILE A 96 6.08 9.98 7.01
CA ILE A 96 4.99 9.54 7.90
C ILE A 96 3.65 10.08 7.42
N GLY A 97 3.56 11.38 7.09
CA GLY A 97 2.32 12.00 6.64
C GLY A 97 1.80 11.43 5.32
N SER A 98 2.68 11.21 4.34
CA SER A 98 2.33 10.64 3.04
C SER A 98 1.93 9.17 3.17
N THR A 99 2.63 8.39 4.00
CA THR A 99 2.27 6.98 4.25
C THR A 99 0.92 6.87 4.98
N ALA A 100 0.66 7.75 5.95
CA ALA A 100 -0.63 7.80 6.63
C ALA A 100 -1.78 8.19 5.68
N ALA A 101 -1.56 9.21 4.83
CA ALA A 101 -2.53 9.61 3.81
C ALA A 101 -2.81 8.47 2.81
N ALA A 102 -1.76 7.78 2.35
CA ALA A 102 -1.86 6.62 1.49
C ALA A 102 -2.64 5.47 2.16
N LEU A 103 -2.40 5.20 3.45
CA LEU A 103 -3.12 4.18 4.20
C LEU A 103 -4.62 4.50 4.30
N VAL A 104 -4.97 5.74 4.66
CA VAL A 104 -6.37 6.17 4.72
C VAL A 104 -7.03 6.05 3.34
N ALA A 105 -6.32 6.47 2.29
CA ALA A 105 -6.82 6.36 0.93
C ALA A 105 -7.01 4.88 0.50
N THR A 106 -6.09 3.97 0.84
CA THR A 106 -6.22 2.53 0.55
C THR A 106 -7.40 1.91 1.31
N ILE A 107 -7.60 2.28 2.58
CA ILE A 107 -8.77 1.84 3.36
C ILE A 107 -10.05 2.28 2.67
N TRP A 108 -10.13 3.57 2.30
CA TRP A 108 -11.29 4.13 1.62
C TRP A 108 -11.58 3.44 0.28
N THR A 109 -10.55 3.21 -0.54
CA THR A 109 -10.72 2.55 -1.85
C THR A 109 -11.19 1.11 -1.74
N GLY A 110 -10.74 0.38 -0.71
CA GLY A 110 -11.09 -1.03 -0.57
C GLY A 110 -12.34 -1.31 0.27
N LEU A 111 -12.87 -0.29 0.97
CA LEU A 111 -14.04 -0.43 1.83
C LEU A 111 -15.27 -0.94 1.08
N VAL A 112 -15.39 -0.60 -0.20
CA VAL A 112 -16.52 -0.96 -1.05
C VAL A 112 -16.43 -2.42 -1.54
N ILE A 113 -15.22 -2.99 -1.65
CA ILE A 113 -14.97 -4.36 -2.16
C ILE A 113 -15.82 -5.44 -1.46
N PRO A 114 -15.95 -5.47 -0.11
CA PRO A 114 -16.80 -6.47 0.52
C PRO A 114 -18.31 -6.21 0.37
N ALA A 115 -18.74 -5.01 0.02
CA ALA A 115 -20.16 -4.63 0.04
C ALA A 115 -20.85 -4.72 -1.33
N VAL A 116 -20.08 -4.63 -2.43
CA VAL A 116 -20.64 -4.61 -3.79
C VAL A 116 -20.32 -5.87 -4.57
N SER A 117 -21.22 -6.26 -5.47
CA SER A 117 -20.95 -7.24 -6.51
C SER A 117 -19.97 -6.63 -7.53
N PRO A 118 -18.80 -7.25 -7.78
CA PRO A 118 -17.75 -6.66 -8.61
C PRO A 118 -18.12 -6.62 -10.10
N CYS A 119 -18.97 -7.54 -10.56
CA CYS A 119 -19.46 -7.58 -11.94
C CYS A 119 -20.98 -7.39 -11.91
N LEU A 120 -21.44 -6.17 -12.21
CA LEU A 120 -22.84 -5.81 -12.43
C LEU A 120 -23.06 -5.53 -13.92
#